data_AF-A0A016S3D3-F1
#
_entry.id   AF-A0A016S3D3-F1
#
_cell.length_a   1.000
_cell.length_b   1.000
_cell.length_c   1.000
_cell.angle_alpha   90.00
_cell.angle_beta   90.00
_cell.angle_gamma   90.00
#
_symmetry.space_group_name_H-M   'P 1'
#
loop_
_entity.id
_entity.type
_entity.pdbx_description
1 polymer ?
#
loop_
_entity_poly.entity_id
_entity_poly.type
_entity_poly.pdbx_seq_one_letter_code
_entity_poly.pdbx_strand_id
1 'polypeptide(L)' 'MRIYIRTSITLSLSYFIPLQLNSDAQKHDVTLLYCGLNEAVLNVIENDEIFRKAIPKSILRSSVNDGLLYLSTLQNV' A
#
# COMPACT_ATOMS: atom_id res chain seq x y z
N MET A 1 -9.39 -15.46 0.15
CA MET A 1 -8.72 -14.15 0.06
C MET A 1 -8.38 -13.65 1.46
N ARG A 2 -7.10 -13.47 1.80
CA ARG A 2 -6.65 -12.86 3.07
C ARG A 2 -6.32 -11.39 2.79
N ILE A 3 -6.73 -10.49 3.67
CA ILE A 3 -6.61 -9.03 3.49
C ILE A 3 -5.82 -8.46 4.67
N TYR A 4 -4.78 -7.66 4.39
CA TYR A 4 -3.98 -6.98 5.42
C TYR A 4 -4.02 -5.47 5.20
N ILE A 5 -4.39 -4.73 6.25
CA ILE A 5 -4.44 -3.27 6.27
C ILE A 5 -3.33 -2.78 7.20
N ARG A 6 -2.38 -1.99 6.66
CA ARG A 6 -1.30 -1.40 7.46
C ARG A 6 -1.45 0.12 7.52
N THR A 7 -1.45 0.65 8.73
CA THR A 7 -1.79 2.05 9.06
C THR A 7 -0.59 2.97 9.28
N SER A 8 0.64 2.50 9.08
CA SER A 8 1.83 3.33 9.34
C SER A 8 3.01 2.89 8.47
N ILE A 9 3.51 3.81 7.65
CA ILE A 9 4.83 3.75 7.00
C ILE A 9 5.73 4.75 7.70
N THR A 10 6.63 4.28 8.56
CA THR A 10 7.66 5.12 9.17
C THR A 10 8.83 5.22 8.21
N LEU A 11 8.97 6.37 7.53
CA LEU A 11 9.96 6.62 6.48
C LEU A 11 11.42 6.77 6.98
N SER A 12 11.69 6.69 8.29
CA SER A 12 12.98 7.09 8.83
C SER A 12 14.09 6.03 8.86
N LEU A 13 13.84 4.74 8.56
CA LEU A 13 14.95 3.75 8.57
C LEU A 13 14.85 2.54 7.63
N SER A 14 13.84 2.37 6.76
CA SER A 14 13.81 1.19 5.87
C SER A 14 12.94 1.39 4.63
N TYR A 15 13.50 1.98 3.56
CA TYR A 15 12.95 1.85 2.19
C TYR A 15 12.61 0.39 1.83
N PHE A 16 13.30 -0.56 2.47
CA PHE A 16 13.17 -1.99 2.32
C PHE A 16 11.80 -2.57 2.73
N ILE A 17 11.16 -2.07 3.78
CA ILE A 17 9.98 -2.72 4.37
C ILE A 17 8.77 -2.69 3.44
N PRO A 18 8.37 -1.54 2.83
CA PRO A 18 7.22 -1.52 1.94
C PRO A 18 7.45 -2.30 0.63
N LEU A 19 8.68 -2.34 0.13
CA LEU A 19 9.05 -3.07 -1.08
C LEU A 19 8.95 -4.60 -0.87
N GLN A 20 9.51 -5.08 0.25
CA GLN A 20 9.48 -6.50 0.60
C GLN A 20 8.05 -6.97 0.87
N LEU A 21 7.26 -6.18 1.60
CA LEU A 21 5.86 -6.52 1.87
C LEU A 21 5.02 -6.59 0.59
N ASN A 22 5.23 -5.68 -0.35
CA ASN A 22 4.51 -5.75 -1.62
C ASN A 22 4.91 -6.99 -2.42
N SER A 23 6.21 -7.31 -2.46
CA SER A 23 6.73 -8.51 -3.11
C SER A 23 6.18 -9.80 -2.48
N ASP A 24 6.12 -9.87 -1.15
CA ASP A 24 5.61 -11.05 -0.44
C ASP A 24 4.09 -11.16 -0.57
N ALA A 25 3.36 -10.04 -0.57
CA ALA A 25 1.92 -10.04 -0.84
C ALA A 25 1.60 -10.59 -2.24
N GLN A 26 2.38 -10.20 -3.25
CA GLN A 26 2.26 -10.74 -4.61
C GLN A 26 2.54 -12.25 -4.67
N LYS A 27 3.60 -12.73 -4.00
CA LYS A 27 3.94 -14.17 -3.95
C LYS A 27 2.85 -15.01 -3.30
N HIS A 28 2.13 -14.45 -2.33
CA HIS A 28 1.11 -15.17 -1.57
C HIS A 28 -0.33 -14.92 -2.03
N ASP A 29 -0.53 -14.21 -3.15
CA ASP A 29 -1.85 -13.82 -3.67
C ASP A 29 -2.71 -13.11 -2.60
N VAL A 30 -2.07 -12.18 -1.89
CA VAL A 30 -2.68 -11.38 -0.83
C VAL A 30 -2.88 -9.96 -1.35
N THR A 31 -4.10 -9.44 -1.23
CA THR A 31 -4.37 -8.02 -1.48
C THR A 31 -3.82 -7.19 -0.33
N LEU A 32 -2.84 -6.33 -0.64
CA LEU A 32 -2.25 -5.38 0.30
C LEU A 32 -2.73 -3.97 -0.01
N LEU A 33 -3.15 -3.23 1.03
CA LEU A 33 -3.45 -1.80 0.93
C LEU A 33 -2.67 -1.02 1.97
N TYR A 34 -2.06 0.07 1.53
CA TYR A 34 -1.41 1.04 2.40
C TYR A 34 -2.40 2.15 2.70
N CYS A 35 -2.84 2.25 3.96
CA CYS A 35 -3.88 3.17 4.41
C CYS A 35 -3.32 4.18 5.42
N GLY A 36 -3.91 5.37 5.48
CA GLY A 36 -3.54 6.38 6.49
C GLY A 36 -2.23 7.11 6.15
N LEU A 37 -1.85 7.13 4.87
CA LEU A 37 -0.66 7.85 4.43
C LEU A 37 -0.97 9.35 4.37
N ASN A 38 -0.14 10.16 5.02
CA ASN A 38 -0.23 11.61 4.89
C ASN A 38 0.31 12.07 3.52
N GLU A 39 -0.03 13.31 3.12
CA GLU A 39 0.37 13.86 1.81
C GLU A 39 1.88 13.87 1.60
N ALA A 40 2.67 14.12 2.65
CA ALA A 40 4.13 14.12 2.53
C ALA A 40 4.68 12.72 2.19
N VAL A 41 4.19 11.68 2.86
CA VAL A 41 4.55 10.28 2.61
C VAL A 41 4.11 9.85 1.21
N LEU A 42 2.88 10.20 0.83
CA LEU A 42 2.37 9.96 -0.52
C LEU A 42 3.27 10.64 -1.56
N ASN A 43 3.61 11.91 -1.37
CA ASN A 43 4.48 12.64 -2.28
C ASN A 43 5.88 12.01 -2.41
N VAL A 44 6.44 11.44 -1.33
CA VAL A 44 7.71 10.69 -1.41
C VAL A 44 7.56 9.42 -2.24
N ILE A 45 6.57 8.57 -1.92
CA ILE A 45 6.30 7.32 -2.66
C ILE A 45 6.03 7.62 -4.13
N GLU A 46 5.27 8.68 -4.38
CA GLU A 46 4.90 9.12 -5.71
C GLU A 46 6.03 9.80 -6.46
N ASN A 47 7.13 10.24 -5.88
CA ASN A 47 8.23 10.87 -6.63
C ASN A 47 9.53 10.06 -6.62
N ASP A 48 9.61 9.03 -5.79
CA ASP A 48 10.71 8.08 -5.75
C ASP A 48 10.55 7.01 -6.84
N GLU A 49 11.54 6.88 -7.72
CA GLU A 49 11.48 5.91 -8.83
C GLU A 49 11.39 4.45 -8.36
N ILE A 50 12.06 4.11 -7.25
CA ILE A 50 12.08 2.74 -6.73
C ILE A 50 10.69 2.37 -6.25
N PHE A 51 10.06 3.27 -5.49
CA PHE A 51 8.70 3.06 -5.02
C PHE A 51 7.67 3.07 -6.14
N ARG A 52 7.75 3.99 -7.12
CA ARG A 52 6.83 3.99 -8.27
C ARG A 52 6.85 2.68 -9.05
N LYS A 53 8.02 2.07 -9.23
CA LYS A 53 8.17 0.80 -9.96
C LYS A 53 7.63 -0.39 -9.17
N ALA A 54 7.78 -0.36 -7.86
CA ALA A 54 7.44 -1.49 -7.00
C ALA A 54 6.03 -1.43 -6.41
N ILE A 55 5.48 -0.25 -6.15
CA ILE A 55 4.23 -0.03 -5.42
C ILE A 55 3.25 0.70 -6.33
N PRO A 56 2.20 0.02 -6.85
CA PRO A 56 1.19 0.66 -7.66
C PRO A 56 0.43 1.75 -6.88
N LYS A 57 0.14 2.90 -7.52
CA LYS A 57 -0.72 3.93 -6.90
C LYS A 57 -2.10 3.39 -6.48
N SER A 58 -2.61 2.38 -7.20
CA SER A 58 -3.91 1.78 -6.93
C SER A 58 -4.02 1.14 -5.54
N ILE A 59 -2.92 0.83 -4.85
CA ILE A 59 -2.95 0.22 -3.51
C ILE A 59 -2.71 1.22 -2.36
N LEU A 60 -2.56 2.51 -2.68
CA LEU A 60 -2.38 3.59 -1.71
C LEU A 60 -3.72 4.26 -1.39
N ARG A 61 -4.03 4.45 -0.10
CA ARG A 61 -5.30 5.02 0.38
C ARG A 61 -5.06 6.03 1.49
N SER A 62 -5.84 7.10 1.47
CA SER A 62 -5.83 8.18 2.47
C SER A 62 -6.23 7.69 3.85
N SER A 63 -7.15 6.73 3.95
CA SER A 63 -7.62 6.20 5.23
C SER A 63 -7.90 4.69 5.16
N VAL A 64 -8.10 4.08 6.34
CA VAL A 64 -8.56 2.69 6.45
C VAL A 64 -9.95 2.53 5.86
N ASN A 65 -10.85 3.49 6.09
CA ASN A 65 -12.20 3.47 5.54
C ASN A 65 -12.20 3.47 4.01
N ASP A 66 -11.35 4.29 3.39
CA ASP A 66 -11.21 4.31 1.92
C ASP A 66 -10.64 2.98 1.40
N GLY A 67 -9.75 2.36 2.16
CA GLY A 67 -9.24 1.02 1.85
C GLY A 67 -10.32 -0.05 1.90
N LEU A 68 -11.13 -0.06 2.96
CA LEU A 68 -12.25 -0.99 3.11
C LEU A 68 -13.32 -0.78 2.04
N LEU A 69 -13.66 0.48 1.74
CA LEU A 69 -14.58 0.81 0.66
C LEU A 69 -14.06 0.31 -0.69
N TYR A 70 -12.79 0.54 -1.00
CA TYR A 70 -12.17 0.01 -2.22
C TYR A 70 -12.23 -1.52 -2.29
N LEU A 71 -11.91 -2.22 -1.20
CA LEU A 71 -12.01 -3.69 -1.15
C LEU A 71 -13.44 -4.19 -1.42
N SER A 72 -14.45 -3.47 -0.92
CA SER A 72 -15.86 -3.82 -1.19
C SER A 72 -16.21 -3.72 -2.68
N THR A 73 -15.54 -2.86 -3.44
CA THR A 73 -15.72 -2.78 -4.90
C THR A 73 -15.02 -3.91 -5.66
N LEU A 74 -13.96 -4.50 -5.09
CA LEU A 74 -13.23 -5.62 -5.68
C LEU A 74 -13.95 -6.96 -5.49
N GLN A 75 -14.79 -7.10 -4.46
CA GLN A 75 -15.52 -8.33 -4.16
C GLN A 75 -16.79 -8.55 -5.01
N ASN A 76 -17.14 -7.62 -5.90
CA ASN A 76 -18.26 -7.75 -6.85
C ASN A 76 -17.82 -8.25 -8.24
N VAL A 77 -16.77 -9.08 -8.31
CA VAL A 77 -16.35 -9.80 -9.53
C VAL A 77 -16.19 -11.29 -9.22
#